data_AF-A0A182E6Z6-F1
#
_entry.id   AF-A0A182E6Z6-F1
#
_cell.length_a   1.000
_cell.length_b   1.000
_cell.length_c   1.000
_cell.angle_alpha   90.00
_cell.angle_beta   90.00
_cell.angle_gamma   90.00
#
_symmetry.space_group_name_H-M   'P 1'
#
loop_
_entity.id
_entity.type
_entity.pdbx_description
1 polymer ?
#
loop_
_entity_poly.entity_id
_entity_poly.type
_entity_poly.pdbx_seq_one_letter_code
_entity_poly.pdbx_strand_id
1 'polypeptide(L)'
;MGIPSFFISFIVLTFSTNNIEAQLSAMFGNAVQANNCAHWTSWGPCIWLRGSNPRWRRSYFDQLLPGKNGCREHIFFKLLHERWSVAFNNFYNYLRDITISQQQCGQCSYQQSCGRQCHRQLVHIEELLNVSKKITNSGTFDMINPLFVAERACVGVDQSMACESKYIEGCKHWPNPNIQLPNVTRTMQDIIDKIDYLTCIPQIKPDGTSVCRCCCHPYAPNEATMKCELKPYLNMNKQYIYEKMQSIND
;
A
#
# COMPACT_ATOMS: atom_id res chain seq x y z
N MET A 1 57.87 -16.75 12.41
CA MET A 1 56.42 -16.97 12.63
C MET A 1 55.72 -15.62 12.49
N GLY A 2 55.05 -15.40 11.37
CA GLY A 2 54.27 -14.20 11.11
C GLY A 2 53.12 -14.59 10.21
N ILE A 3 51.91 -14.57 10.76
CA ILE A 3 50.67 -14.91 10.07
C ILE A 3 50.17 -13.63 9.39
N PRO A 4 49.93 -13.59 8.07
CA PRO A 4 49.23 -12.46 7.48
C PRO A 4 47.72 -12.67 7.67
N SER A 5 47.11 -11.82 8.50
CA SER A 5 45.65 -11.68 8.60
C SER A 5 45.10 -11.12 7.28
N PHE A 6 44.46 -11.97 6.49
CA PHE A 6 43.55 -11.53 5.44
C PHE A 6 42.18 -11.24 6.06
N PHE A 7 41.88 -9.97 6.29
CA PHE A 7 40.54 -9.50 6.60
C PHE A 7 39.65 -9.66 5.36
N ILE A 8 38.75 -10.64 5.39
CA ILE A 8 37.66 -10.76 4.41
C ILE A 8 36.59 -9.74 4.83
N SER A 9 36.59 -8.56 4.20
CA SER A 9 35.45 -7.65 4.28
C SER A 9 34.27 -8.25 3.55
N PHE A 10 33.30 -8.78 4.30
CA PHE A 10 31.97 -9.06 3.78
C PHE A 10 31.28 -7.74 3.42
N ILE A 11 31.25 -7.40 2.14
CA ILE A 11 30.33 -6.39 1.62
C ILE A 11 28.93 -7.01 1.67
N VAL A 12 28.18 -6.69 2.73
CA VAL A 12 26.74 -6.93 2.75
C VAL A 12 26.13 -5.93 1.78
N LEU A 13 25.90 -6.37 0.54
CA LEU A 13 25.02 -5.69 -0.41
C LEU A 13 23.60 -5.73 0.17
N THR A 14 23.25 -4.72 0.96
CA THR A 14 21.86 -4.42 1.26
C THR A 14 21.22 -3.96 -0.04
N PHE A 15 20.54 -4.87 -0.73
CA PHE A 15 19.61 -4.49 -1.78
C PHE A 15 18.52 -3.64 -1.13
N SER A 16 18.62 -2.32 -1.28
CA SER A 16 17.51 -1.41 -1.04
C SER A 16 16.43 -1.74 -2.06
N THR A 17 15.54 -2.64 -1.68
CA THR A 17 14.31 -2.89 -2.41
C THR A 17 13.44 -1.66 -2.20
N ASN A 18 13.50 -0.70 -3.13
CA ASN A 18 12.52 0.38 -3.23
C ASN A 18 11.19 -0.27 -3.60
N ASN A 19 10.51 -0.79 -2.59
CA ASN A 19 9.30 -1.56 -2.74
C ASN A 19 8.15 -0.57 -2.90
N ILE A 20 7.40 -0.74 -3.99
CA ILE A 20 6.09 -0.12 -4.14
C ILE A 20 5.16 -0.89 -3.18
N GLU A 21 5.08 -0.43 -1.92
CA GLU A 21 4.29 -1.06 -0.85
C GLU A 21 3.19 -0.11 -0.36
N ALA A 22 2.25 0.23 -1.22
CA ALA A 22 1.11 0.99 -0.77
C ALA A 22 -0.14 0.57 -1.55
N GLN A 23 -1.27 0.58 -0.86
CA GLN A 23 -2.50 -0.06 -1.33
C GLN A 23 -3.64 0.92 -1.45
N LEU A 24 -3.86 1.75 -0.43
CA LEU A 24 -5.08 2.57 -0.34
C LEU A 24 -4.74 4.04 -0.24
N SER A 25 -3.78 4.42 0.60
CA SER A 25 -3.22 5.77 0.60
C SER A 25 -2.39 6.02 -0.66
N ALA A 26 -1.74 4.99 -1.21
CA ALA A 26 -1.03 5.05 -2.51
C ALA A 26 -1.92 5.56 -3.65
N MET A 27 -3.21 5.22 -3.59
CA MET A 27 -4.18 5.59 -4.60
C MET A 27 -4.42 7.11 -4.64
N PHE A 28 -4.15 7.80 -3.52
CA PHE A 28 -4.31 9.25 -3.39
C PHE A 28 -2.99 10.01 -3.54
N GLY A 29 -1.85 9.32 -3.67
CA GLY A 29 -0.53 9.92 -3.75
C GLY A 29 0.57 9.07 -3.10
N ASN A 30 1.78 9.63 -3.00
CA ASN A 30 2.93 8.91 -2.46
C ASN A 30 2.84 8.67 -0.96
N ALA A 31 2.42 7.47 -0.57
CA ALA A 31 2.24 7.08 0.82
C ALA A 31 3.54 6.58 1.48
N VAL A 32 4.55 7.45 1.60
CA VAL A 32 5.82 7.13 2.27
C VAL A 32 6.10 8.06 3.45
N GLN A 33 6.96 7.62 4.37
CA GLN A 33 7.49 8.53 5.39
C GLN A 33 8.46 9.50 4.71
N ALA A 34 8.02 10.76 4.58
CA ALA A 34 8.79 11.83 3.96
C ALA A 34 9.35 12.80 5.01
N ASN A 35 10.41 13.51 4.63
CA ASN A 35 11.14 14.43 5.51
C ASN A 35 10.38 15.73 5.80
N ASN A 36 9.23 15.95 5.15
CA ASN A 36 8.41 17.16 5.31
C ASN A 36 7.50 17.13 6.56
N CYS A 37 7.69 16.17 7.47
CA CYS A 37 6.96 16.04 8.72
C CYS A 37 7.94 16.05 9.90
N ALA A 38 7.65 16.84 10.94
CA ALA A 38 8.51 16.89 12.13
C ALA A 38 8.57 15.53 12.86
N HIS A 39 7.48 14.78 12.83
CA HIS A 39 7.43 13.44 13.40
C HIS A 39 6.43 12.54 12.67
N TRP A 40 6.73 11.24 12.70
CA TRP A 40 5.87 10.17 12.23
C TRP A 40 5.48 9.29 13.41
N THR A 41 4.25 8.79 13.42
CA THR A 41 3.87 7.77 14.41
C THR A 41 4.68 6.49 14.19
N SER A 42 4.77 5.66 15.22
CA SER A 42 5.13 4.26 15.01
C SER A 42 4.20 3.62 13.97
N TRP A 43 4.70 2.58 13.32
CA TRP A 43 3.89 1.78 12.41
C TRP A 43 2.75 1.12 13.18
N GLY A 44 1.54 1.33 12.67
CA GLY A 44 0.32 0.74 13.21
C GLY A 44 0.31 -0.79 13.12
N PRO A 45 -0.70 -1.43 13.73
CA PRO A 45 -0.90 -2.85 13.51
C PRO A 45 -1.24 -3.15 12.05
N CYS A 46 -1.02 -4.40 11.65
CA CYS A 46 -1.48 -4.91 10.37
C CYS A 46 -3.00 -4.82 10.24
N ILE A 47 -3.45 -4.08 9.22
CA ILE A 47 -4.84 -4.08 8.79
C ILE A 47 -5.09 -5.32 7.94
N TRP A 48 -6.18 -6.03 8.27
CA TRP A 48 -6.56 -7.23 7.56
C TRP A 48 -8.07 -7.47 7.54
N LEU A 49 -8.53 -8.23 6.56
CA LEU A 49 -9.95 -8.47 6.30
C LEU A 49 -10.57 -9.41 7.34
N ARG A 50 -9.90 -10.53 7.66
CA ARG A 50 -10.50 -11.62 8.44
C ARG A 50 -9.46 -12.52 9.10
N GLY A 51 -9.80 -13.10 10.25
CA GLY A 51 -9.03 -14.17 10.89
C GLY A 51 -9.23 -14.20 12.41
N SER A 52 -8.28 -14.78 13.15
CA SER A 52 -8.40 -14.99 14.60
C SER A 52 -8.21 -13.72 15.43
N ASN A 53 -7.49 -12.71 14.92
CA ASN A 53 -7.29 -11.46 15.64
C ASN A 53 -8.62 -10.68 15.73
N PRO A 54 -9.14 -10.37 16.94
CA PRO A 54 -10.39 -9.64 17.10
C PRO A 54 -10.41 -8.27 16.43
N ARG A 55 -9.25 -7.64 16.21
CA ARG A 55 -9.12 -6.37 15.48
C ARG A 55 -9.66 -6.48 14.06
N TRP A 56 -9.48 -7.61 13.39
CA TRP A 56 -9.86 -7.80 11.99
C TRP A 56 -11.37 -7.86 11.77
N ARG A 57 -12.16 -8.04 12.84
CA ARG A 57 -13.63 -7.94 12.81
C ARG A 57 -14.13 -6.49 12.80
N ARG A 58 -13.28 -5.52 13.08
CA ARG A 58 -13.64 -4.10 13.13
C ARG A 58 -13.63 -3.46 11.74
N SER A 59 -14.22 -2.27 11.60
CA SER A 59 -14.13 -1.47 10.38
C SER A 59 -12.65 -1.16 10.03
N TYR A 60 -12.34 -0.84 8.78
CA TYR A 60 -10.99 -0.45 8.35
C TYR A 60 -10.40 0.63 9.27
N PHE A 61 -11.15 1.70 9.52
CA PHE A 61 -10.71 2.83 10.35
C PHE A 61 -10.45 2.43 11.81
N ASP A 62 -11.22 1.49 12.35
CA ASP A 62 -11.03 0.97 13.70
C ASP A 62 -9.86 -0.01 13.85
N GLN A 63 -9.20 -0.38 12.74
CA GLN A 63 -7.96 -1.15 12.77
C GLN A 63 -6.72 -0.26 12.84
N LEU A 64 -6.81 1.00 12.42
CA LEU A 64 -5.70 1.97 12.45
C LEU A 64 -5.13 2.15 13.87
N LEU A 65 -3.91 2.69 13.97
CA LEU A 65 -3.26 2.98 15.25
C LEU A 65 -4.14 3.91 16.11
N PRO A 66 -4.58 3.50 17.32
CA PRO A 66 -5.43 4.30 18.19
C PRO A 66 -4.64 5.35 18.97
N GLY A 67 -5.35 6.15 19.76
CA GLY A 67 -4.79 7.13 20.68
C GLY A 67 -4.69 8.53 20.07
N LYS A 68 -4.46 9.53 20.92
CA LYS A 68 -4.47 10.96 20.55
C LYS A 68 -3.56 11.30 19.38
N ASN A 69 -2.41 10.64 19.29
CA ASN A 69 -1.44 10.85 18.22
C ASN A 69 -1.52 9.78 17.12
N GLY A 70 -2.34 8.74 17.28
CA GLY A 70 -2.48 7.64 16.33
C GLY A 70 -3.15 8.04 15.03
N CYS A 71 -3.08 7.17 14.03
CA CYS A 71 -3.64 7.40 12.70
C CYS A 71 -5.17 7.56 12.69
N ARG A 72 -5.90 7.01 13.66
CA ARG A 72 -7.36 7.24 13.77
C ARG A 72 -7.72 8.71 13.93
N GLU A 73 -6.88 9.44 14.64
CA GLU A 73 -7.06 10.87 14.92
C GLU A 73 -6.33 11.76 13.90
N HIS A 74 -5.79 11.17 12.83
CA HIS A 74 -5.11 11.92 11.78
C HIS A 74 -6.13 12.55 10.82
N ILE A 75 -5.87 13.79 10.38
CA ILE A 75 -6.82 14.60 9.60
C ILE A 75 -7.26 13.90 8.31
N PHE A 76 -6.34 13.21 7.63
CA PHE A 76 -6.64 12.45 6.41
C PHE A 76 -7.71 11.38 6.66
N PHE A 77 -7.50 10.53 7.67
CA PHE A 77 -8.42 9.44 7.98
C PHE A 77 -9.73 9.95 8.58
N LYS A 78 -9.71 11.05 9.35
CA LYS A 78 -10.93 11.69 9.84
C LYS A 78 -11.82 12.20 8.69
N LEU A 79 -11.24 12.91 7.72
CA LEU A 79 -11.99 13.41 6.56
C LEU A 79 -12.49 12.26 5.68
N LEU A 80 -11.66 11.24 5.46
CA LEU A 80 -12.04 10.04 4.71
C LEU A 80 -13.20 9.31 5.39
N HIS A 81 -13.15 9.17 6.71
CA HIS A 81 -14.21 8.56 7.51
C HIS A 81 -15.49 9.41 7.51
N GLU A 82 -15.39 10.71 7.74
CA GLU A 82 -16.55 11.62 7.78
C GLU A 82 -17.31 11.63 6.45
N ARG A 83 -16.60 11.67 5.32
CA ARG A 83 -17.20 11.78 3.98
C ARG A 83 -17.65 10.44 3.41
N TRP A 84 -16.86 9.39 3.63
CA TRP A 84 -16.99 8.14 2.88
C TRP A 84 -16.98 6.87 3.74
N SER A 85 -17.12 6.97 5.07
CA SER A 85 -17.13 5.79 5.97
C SER A 85 -18.09 4.70 5.52
N VAL A 86 -19.31 5.04 5.11
CA VAL A 86 -20.31 4.07 4.66
C VAL A 86 -19.86 3.35 3.39
N ALA A 87 -19.38 4.09 2.39
CA ALA A 87 -18.85 3.53 1.14
C ALA A 87 -17.63 2.61 1.40
N PHE A 88 -16.69 3.07 2.24
CA PHE A 88 -15.53 2.28 2.66
C PHE A 88 -15.93 1.02 3.39
N ASN A 89 -16.90 1.10 4.30
CA ASN A 89 -17.40 -0.05 5.03
C ASN A 89 -18.07 -1.06 4.11
N ASN A 90 -18.88 -0.62 3.14
CA ASN A 90 -19.50 -1.50 2.16
C ASN A 90 -18.45 -2.23 1.32
N PHE A 91 -17.45 -1.51 0.81
CA PHE A 91 -16.32 -2.08 0.10
C PHE A 91 -15.53 -3.09 0.93
N TYR A 92 -15.15 -2.70 2.15
CA TYR A 92 -14.33 -3.53 3.04
C TYR A 92 -15.07 -4.78 3.51
N ASN A 93 -16.38 -4.65 3.79
CA ASN A 93 -17.23 -5.78 4.15
C ASN A 93 -17.41 -6.74 2.97
N TYR A 94 -17.63 -6.22 1.75
CA TYR A 94 -17.66 -7.06 0.55
C TYR A 94 -16.38 -7.89 0.41
N LEU A 95 -15.21 -7.25 0.47
CA LEU A 95 -13.91 -7.94 0.38
C LEU A 95 -13.76 -9.00 1.47
N ARG A 96 -14.15 -8.68 2.70
CA ARG A 96 -14.15 -9.63 3.82
C ARG A 96 -15.05 -10.84 3.56
N ASP A 97 -16.23 -10.62 2.99
CA ASP A 97 -17.25 -11.66 2.77
C ASP A 97 -16.91 -12.60 1.62
N ILE A 98 -16.21 -12.10 0.59
CA ILE A 98 -15.73 -12.94 -0.51
C ILE A 98 -14.44 -13.67 -0.16
N THR A 99 -13.62 -13.15 0.76
CA THR A 99 -12.33 -13.75 1.10
C THR A 99 -12.52 -15.00 1.97
N ILE A 100 -11.97 -16.12 1.49
CA ILE A 100 -11.97 -17.41 2.19
C ILE A 100 -10.75 -17.49 3.12
N SER A 101 -9.59 -17.02 2.65
CA SER A 101 -8.34 -17.02 3.41
C SER A 101 -8.49 -16.33 4.78
N GLN A 102 -8.10 -17.02 5.85
CA GLN A 102 -8.10 -16.49 7.21
C GLN A 102 -6.76 -15.84 7.61
N GLN A 103 -5.68 -16.25 6.93
CA GLN A 103 -4.34 -15.69 7.13
C GLN A 103 -4.09 -14.56 6.14
N GLN A 104 -3.17 -13.68 6.48
CA GLN A 104 -2.73 -12.60 5.60
C GLN A 104 -2.10 -13.18 4.33
N CYS A 105 -2.50 -12.65 3.19
CA CYS A 105 -2.17 -13.17 1.87
C CYS A 105 -2.27 -12.06 0.83
N GLY A 106 -1.94 -12.38 -0.42
CA GLY A 106 -2.23 -11.53 -1.56
C GLY A 106 -1.38 -10.27 -1.64
N GLN A 107 -0.37 -10.10 -0.77
CA GLN A 107 0.25 -8.80 -0.52
C GLN A 107 -0.80 -7.71 -0.21
N CYS A 108 -1.84 -8.06 0.54
CA CYS A 108 -3.00 -7.20 0.79
C CYS A 108 -3.04 -6.61 2.22
N SER A 109 -2.12 -7.00 3.11
CA SER A 109 -2.07 -6.52 4.50
C SER A 109 -0.99 -5.46 4.68
N TYR A 110 -1.40 -4.31 5.22
CA TYR A 110 -0.55 -3.13 5.34
C TYR A 110 -0.59 -2.52 6.74
N GLN A 111 0.50 -1.83 7.07
CA GLN A 111 0.60 -0.97 8.24
C GLN A 111 0.58 0.49 7.80
N GLN A 112 0.00 1.36 8.62
CA GLN A 112 -0.02 2.80 8.39
C GLN A 112 0.82 3.52 9.43
N SER A 113 1.51 4.57 9.00
CA SER A 113 2.14 5.57 9.87
C SER A 113 1.65 6.95 9.44
N CYS A 114 1.44 7.86 10.38
CA CYS A 114 0.90 9.18 10.10
C CYS A 114 1.87 10.27 10.53
N GLY A 115 2.11 11.20 9.61
CA GLY A 115 2.93 12.38 9.82
C GLY A 115 2.18 13.42 10.65
N ARG A 116 2.94 14.24 11.37
CA ARG A 116 2.41 15.33 12.18
C ARG A 116 3.32 16.55 12.05
N GLN A 117 2.72 17.73 12.20
CA GLN A 117 3.40 19.00 11.96
C GLN A 117 4.13 18.98 10.62
N CYS A 118 3.37 18.60 9.58
CA CYS A 118 3.91 18.47 8.24
C CYS A 118 3.68 19.74 7.44
N HIS A 119 4.60 20.01 6.53
CA HIS A 119 4.54 21.14 5.62
C HIS A 119 4.23 20.66 4.20
N ARG A 120 3.27 21.34 3.55
CA ARG A 120 2.87 21.08 2.16
C ARG A 120 3.81 21.72 1.14
N GLN A 121 4.52 22.75 1.56
CA GLN A 121 5.50 23.44 0.75
C GLN A 121 6.79 22.63 0.78
N LEU A 122 7.47 22.50 -0.37
CA LEU A 122 8.93 22.35 -0.33
C LEU A 122 9.38 23.47 0.60
N VAL A 123 10.26 23.17 1.55
CA VAL A 123 11.02 24.25 2.17
C VAL A 123 11.69 24.96 0.99
N HIS A 124 11.11 26.09 0.56
CA HIS A 124 11.86 27.10 -0.15
C HIS A 124 12.92 27.44 0.88
N ILE A 125 14.09 26.86 0.66
CA ILE A 125 15.27 27.14 1.43
C ILE A 125 15.48 28.65 1.23
N GLU A 126 14.96 29.48 2.13
CA GLU A 126 15.45 30.84 2.40
C GLU A 126 16.88 30.80 2.98
N GLU A 127 17.51 29.63 2.99
CA GLU A 127 18.95 29.41 3.06
C GLU A 127 19.63 29.37 1.66
N LEU A 128 18.93 29.81 0.59
CA LEU A 128 19.42 29.91 -0.80
C LEU A 128 20.44 31.04 -1.03
N LEU A 129 21.17 31.47 0.00
CA LEU A 129 22.24 32.45 -0.18
C LEU A 129 23.66 31.95 0.14
N ASN A 130 23.88 30.73 0.63
CA ASN A 130 25.27 30.26 0.84
C ASN A 130 25.55 28.76 0.62
N VAL A 131 24.65 27.98 0.03
CA VAL A 131 24.90 26.54 -0.23
C VAL A 131 24.59 26.16 -1.68
N SER A 132 25.16 26.88 -2.66
CA SER A 132 25.25 26.42 -4.06
C SER A 132 26.14 25.19 -4.25
N LYS A 133 26.52 24.45 -3.20
CA LYS A 133 27.51 23.37 -3.32
C LYS A 133 27.36 22.27 -2.28
N LYS A 134 26.15 21.77 -2.09
CA LYS A 134 25.97 20.41 -1.57
C LYS A 134 24.86 19.72 -2.34
N ILE A 135 25.13 19.53 -3.63
CA ILE A 135 24.63 18.38 -4.37
C ILE A 135 25.11 17.17 -3.56
N THR A 136 24.24 16.61 -2.72
CA THR A 136 24.42 15.26 -2.23
C THR A 136 24.51 14.36 -3.46
N ASN A 137 25.46 13.44 -3.48
CA ASN A 137 25.75 12.54 -4.60
C ASN A 137 24.62 11.51 -4.91
N SER A 138 23.36 11.83 -4.60
CA SER A 138 22.18 11.08 -5.00
C SER A 138 21.14 12.10 -5.45
N GLY A 139 20.86 12.19 -6.75
CA GLY A 139 19.92 13.14 -7.37
C GLY A 139 18.44 12.89 -7.01
N THR A 140 18.12 12.80 -5.73
CA THR A 140 16.76 12.63 -5.22
C THR A 140 16.22 13.98 -4.81
N PHE A 141 15.28 14.51 -5.60
CA PHE A 141 14.37 15.56 -5.12
C PHE A 141 13.64 15.02 -3.88
N ASP A 142 13.64 15.77 -2.77
CA ASP A 142 12.92 15.40 -1.56
C ASP A 142 11.42 15.25 -1.89
N MET A 143 10.95 14.00 -1.92
CA MET A 143 9.59 13.68 -2.33
C MET A 143 8.61 14.19 -1.28
N ILE A 144 7.74 15.13 -1.64
CA ILE A 144 6.67 15.59 -0.77
C ILE A 144 5.57 14.53 -0.73
N ASN A 145 5.20 14.11 0.47
CA ASN A 145 3.96 13.37 0.71
C ASN A 145 2.86 14.35 1.16
N PRO A 146 1.90 14.71 0.29
CA PRO A 146 0.83 15.65 0.65
C PRO A 146 -0.28 15.02 1.51
N LEU A 147 -0.31 13.69 1.60
CA LEU A 147 -1.28 12.93 2.40
C LEU A 147 -0.89 12.90 3.88
N PHE A 148 0.40 13.05 4.16
CA PHE A 148 0.99 12.86 5.49
C PHE A 148 0.66 11.49 6.09
N VAL A 149 0.54 10.48 5.23
CA VAL A 149 0.29 9.09 5.59
C VAL A 149 1.26 8.22 4.82
N ALA A 150 1.88 7.29 5.52
CA ALA A 150 2.77 6.29 4.97
C ALA A 150 2.14 4.91 5.08
N GLU A 151 2.37 4.08 4.08
CA GLU A 151 1.98 2.68 4.03
C GLU A 151 3.21 1.80 3.82
N ARG A 152 3.14 0.58 4.33
CA ARG A 152 4.08 -0.48 4.03
C ARG A 152 3.45 -1.84 4.22
N ALA A 153 4.04 -2.86 3.61
CA ALA A 153 3.65 -4.24 3.84
C ALA A 153 3.86 -4.63 5.30
N CYS A 154 3.06 -5.59 5.77
CA CYS A 154 3.18 -6.11 7.12
C CYS A 154 4.52 -6.79 7.39
N VAL A 155 5.33 -6.20 8.27
CA VAL A 155 6.63 -6.76 8.66
C VAL A 155 6.46 -8.05 9.45
N GLY A 156 7.26 -9.06 9.10
CA GLY A 156 7.27 -10.37 9.78
C GLY A 156 6.09 -11.28 9.44
N VAL A 157 5.36 -10.96 8.37
CA VAL A 157 4.23 -11.76 7.88
C VAL A 157 4.51 -12.16 6.42
N ASP A 158 4.57 -13.46 6.15
CA ASP A 158 4.56 -13.94 4.76
C ASP A 158 3.14 -13.88 4.21
N GLN A 159 2.95 -12.96 3.27
CA GLN A 159 1.69 -12.76 2.55
C GLN A 159 1.89 -12.94 1.03
N SER A 160 2.93 -13.68 0.62
CA SER A 160 3.31 -13.88 -0.78
C SER A 160 2.37 -14.80 -1.55
N MET A 161 1.64 -15.68 -0.86
CA MET A 161 0.62 -16.54 -1.48
C MET A 161 -0.63 -15.74 -1.85
N ALA A 162 -1.20 -15.96 -3.03
CA ALA A 162 -2.46 -15.36 -3.43
C ALA A 162 -3.61 -15.80 -2.51
N CYS A 163 -4.48 -14.85 -2.17
CA CYS A 163 -5.65 -15.11 -1.34
C CYS A 163 -6.67 -15.97 -2.07
N GLU A 164 -7.35 -16.86 -1.35
CA GLU A 164 -8.55 -17.53 -1.85
C GLU A 164 -9.77 -16.64 -1.61
N SER A 165 -10.58 -16.47 -2.65
CA SER A 165 -11.90 -15.88 -2.56
C SER A 165 -12.94 -16.74 -3.26
N LYS A 166 -14.21 -16.50 -2.92
CA LYS A 166 -15.37 -17.13 -3.56
C LYS A 166 -15.32 -16.90 -5.06
N TYR A 167 -15.63 -17.94 -5.83
CA TYR A 167 -15.74 -17.79 -7.27
C TYR A 167 -16.90 -16.87 -7.66
N ILE A 168 -16.62 -15.96 -8.57
CA ILE A 168 -17.61 -15.23 -9.37
C ILE A 168 -17.16 -15.30 -10.83
N GLU A 169 -18.08 -15.12 -11.77
CA GLU A 169 -17.76 -15.18 -13.18
C GLU A 169 -16.59 -14.23 -13.53
N GLY A 170 -15.55 -14.79 -14.16
CA GLY A 170 -14.34 -14.06 -14.53
C GLY A 170 -13.47 -13.58 -13.36
N CYS A 171 -13.77 -13.98 -12.11
CA CYS A 171 -13.05 -13.56 -10.90
C CYS A 171 -12.89 -12.04 -10.74
N LYS A 172 -13.80 -11.26 -11.32
CA LYS A 172 -13.74 -9.79 -11.31
C LYS A 172 -14.32 -9.23 -10.02
N HIS A 173 -13.57 -9.36 -8.92
CA HIS A 173 -13.98 -8.83 -7.61
C HIS A 173 -13.86 -7.31 -7.52
N TRP A 174 -13.06 -6.68 -8.39
CA TRP A 174 -12.90 -5.25 -8.46
C TRP A 174 -12.68 -4.77 -9.91
N PRO A 175 -13.22 -3.59 -10.29
CA PRO A 175 -14.34 -2.91 -9.63
C PRO A 175 -15.61 -3.76 -9.70
N ASN A 176 -16.48 -3.62 -8.70
CA ASN A 176 -17.75 -4.35 -8.65
C ASN A 176 -18.92 -3.36 -8.50
N PRO A 177 -19.78 -3.22 -9.54
CA PRO A 177 -20.87 -2.24 -9.53
C PRO A 177 -21.97 -2.56 -8.53
N ASN A 178 -21.99 -3.77 -7.96
CA ASN A 178 -22.97 -4.18 -6.95
C ASN A 178 -22.63 -3.65 -5.55
N ILE A 179 -21.41 -3.12 -5.34
CA ILE A 179 -21.05 -2.48 -4.07
C ILE A 179 -21.62 -1.07 -4.07
N GLN A 180 -22.53 -0.79 -3.15
CA GLN A 180 -23.08 0.55 -2.99
C GLN A 180 -22.03 1.48 -2.37
N LEU A 181 -21.69 2.57 -3.08
CA LEU A 181 -20.74 3.58 -2.63
C LEU A 181 -21.46 4.94 -2.46
N PRO A 182 -22.28 5.11 -1.40
CA PRO A 182 -23.02 6.35 -1.19
C PRO A 182 -22.07 7.54 -0.95
N ASN A 183 -22.52 8.75 -1.31
CA ASN A 183 -21.76 10.01 -1.18
C ASN A 183 -20.46 10.08 -2.01
N VAL A 184 -20.24 9.11 -2.90
CA VAL A 184 -19.21 9.18 -3.92
C VAL A 184 -19.78 9.94 -5.11
N THR A 185 -19.09 11.02 -5.51
CA THR A 185 -19.47 11.79 -6.70
C THR A 185 -19.19 10.98 -7.96
N ARG A 186 -19.86 11.28 -9.08
CA ARG A 186 -19.63 10.57 -10.36
C ARG A 186 -18.16 10.61 -10.79
N THR A 187 -17.51 11.76 -10.67
CA THR A 187 -16.07 11.91 -10.97
C THR A 187 -15.22 10.99 -10.11
N MET A 188 -15.55 10.85 -8.82
CA MET A 188 -14.83 9.95 -7.92
C MET A 188 -15.12 8.49 -8.25
N GLN A 189 -16.34 8.16 -8.66
CA GLN A 189 -16.69 6.82 -9.13
C GLN A 189 -15.86 6.44 -10.37
N ASP A 190 -15.71 7.35 -11.33
CA ASP A 190 -14.89 7.11 -12.52
C ASP A 190 -13.41 6.84 -12.19
N ILE A 191 -12.90 7.45 -11.10
CA ILE A 191 -11.55 7.19 -10.57
C ILE A 191 -11.52 5.81 -9.92
N ILE A 192 -12.48 5.50 -9.04
CA ILE A 192 -12.63 4.21 -8.35
C ILE A 192 -12.68 3.04 -9.33
N ASP A 193 -13.47 3.16 -10.40
CA ASP A 193 -13.63 2.12 -11.39
C ASP A 193 -12.36 1.85 -12.21
N LYS A 194 -11.45 2.82 -12.27
CA LYS A 194 -10.16 2.70 -12.97
C LYS A 194 -9.02 2.29 -12.06
N ILE A 195 -9.23 2.29 -10.75
CA ILE A 195 -8.20 1.88 -9.79
C ILE A 195 -7.94 0.39 -9.97
N ASP A 196 -6.70 0.06 -10.27
CA ASP A 196 -6.18 -1.29 -10.22
C ASP A 196 -5.85 -1.65 -8.76
N TYR A 197 -6.86 -2.12 -8.00
CA TYR A 197 -6.70 -2.46 -6.59
C TYR A 197 -6.40 -3.94 -6.35
N LEU A 198 -7.12 -4.82 -7.07
CA LEU A 198 -7.11 -6.26 -6.86
C LEU A 198 -7.12 -6.98 -8.20
N THR A 199 -6.24 -7.96 -8.38
CA THR A 199 -6.18 -8.81 -9.56
C THR A 199 -6.38 -10.26 -9.16
N CYS A 200 -7.29 -10.94 -9.82
CA CYS A 200 -7.64 -12.32 -9.51
C CYS A 200 -7.68 -13.21 -10.74
N ILE A 201 -7.33 -14.48 -10.56
CA ILE A 201 -7.42 -15.53 -11.58
C ILE A 201 -8.29 -16.69 -11.07
N PRO A 202 -9.01 -17.41 -11.94
CA PRO A 202 -9.76 -18.59 -11.55
C PRO A 202 -8.84 -19.77 -11.25
N GLN A 203 -9.24 -20.61 -10.29
CA GLN A 203 -8.61 -21.89 -10.01
C GLN A 203 -9.67 -22.95 -9.71
N ILE A 204 -9.53 -24.13 -10.31
CA ILE A 204 -10.28 -25.33 -9.92
C ILE A 204 -9.41 -26.14 -8.94
N LYS A 205 -9.93 -26.37 -7.74
CA LYS A 205 -9.26 -27.17 -6.70
C LYS A 205 -9.36 -28.68 -7.02
N PRO A 206 -8.51 -29.52 -6.39
CA PRO A 206 -8.56 -30.99 -6.60
C PRO A 206 -9.91 -31.64 -6.26
N ASP A 207 -10.69 -31.02 -5.39
CA ASP A 207 -12.05 -31.45 -5.03
C ASP A 207 -13.13 -30.99 -6.03
N GLY A 208 -12.75 -30.35 -7.13
CA GLY A 208 -13.64 -29.83 -8.17
C GLY A 208 -14.24 -28.45 -7.84
N THR A 209 -13.94 -27.87 -6.67
CA THR A 209 -14.48 -26.55 -6.31
C THR A 209 -13.76 -25.43 -7.06
N SER A 210 -14.52 -24.47 -7.59
CA SER A 210 -13.95 -23.27 -8.22
C SER A 210 -13.75 -22.17 -7.18
N VAL A 211 -12.58 -21.55 -7.20
CA VAL A 211 -12.22 -20.38 -6.38
C VAL A 211 -11.51 -19.34 -7.24
N CYS A 212 -11.39 -18.13 -6.71
CA CYS A 212 -10.54 -17.11 -7.27
C CYS A 212 -9.28 -16.95 -6.41
N ARG A 213 -8.14 -16.74 -7.06
CA ARG A 213 -6.84 -16.44 -6.44
C ARG A 213 -6.53 -14.98 -6.65
N CYS A 214 -6.36 -14.21 -5.59
CA CYS A 214 -6.27 -12.76 -5.67
C CYS A 214 -4.98 -12.22 -5.04
N CYS A 215 -4.41 -11.20 -5.71
CA CYS A 215 -3.31 -10.39 -5.20
C CYS A 215 -3.69 -8.91 -5.32
N CYS A 216 -3.27 -8.11 -4.34
CA CYS A 216 -3.43 -6.67 -4.38
C CYS A 216 -2.33 -6.03 -5.21
N HIS A 217 -2.66 -4.92 -5.84
CA HIS A 217 -1.68 -4.09 -6.54
C HIS A 217 -0.51 -3.75 -5.61
N PRO A 218 0.75 -3.77 -6.09
CA PRO A 218 1.22 -3.93 -7.48
C PRO A 218 1.36 -5.36 -8.02
N TYR A 219 0.81 -6.35 -7.32
CA TYR A 219 1.02 -7.77 -7.63
C TYR A 219 -0.14 -8.39 -8.40
N ALA A 220 0.16 -9.44 -9.16
CA ALA A 220 -0.82 -10.33 -9.78
C ALA A 220 -0.49 -11.79 -9.38
N PRO A 221 -1.51 -12.66 -9.28
CA PRO A 221 -1.28 -14.08 -9.07
C PRO A 221 -0.57 -14.71 -10.28
N ASN A 222 0.44 -15.53 -10.01
CA ASN A 222 1.03 -16.42 -11.00
C ASN A 222 0.18 -17.70 -11.14
N GLU A 223 -0.18 -18.08 -12.36
CA GLU A 223 -1.08 -19.21 -12.64
C GLU A 223 -0.51 -20.58 -12.24
N ALA A 224 0.81 -20.74 -12.21
CA ALA A 224 1.44 -22.01 -11.87
C ALA A 224 1.72 -22.13 -10.38
N THR A 225 2.21 -21.05 -9.76
CA THR A 225 2.69 -21.08 -8.37
C THR A 225 1.65 -20.60 -7.36
N MET A 226 0.63 -19.88 -7.82
CA MET A 226 -0.34 -19.15 -7.00
C MET A 226 0.30 -18.15 -6.04
N LYS A 227 1.54 -17.73 -6.31
CA LYS A 227 2.22 -16.64 -5.59
C LYS A 227 1.91 -15.31 -6.26
N CYS A 228 1.97 -14.25 -5.48
CA CYS A 228 1.86 -12.88 -5.95
C CYS A 228 3.21 -12.40 -6.50
N GLU A 229 3.22 -12.07 -7.77
CA GLU A 229 4.38 -11.56 -8.49
C GLU A 229 4.11 -10.14 -8.97
N LEU A 230 5.16 -9.31 -9.03
CA LEU A 230 5.02 -7.94 -9.53
C LEU A 230 4.50 -7.97 -10.97
N LYS A 231 3.52 -7.11 -11.26
CA LYS A 231 2.94 -7.05 -12.59
C LYS A 231 4.02 -6.70 -13.63
N PRO A 232 4.05 -7.36 -14.81
CA PRO A 232 5.14 -7.21 -15.77
C PRO A 232 5.43 -5.78 -16.22
N TYR A 233 4.40 -4.95 -16.37
CA TYR A 233 4.57 -3.54 -16.76
C TYR A 233 5.26 -2.67 -15.70
N LEU A 234 5.35 -3.15 -14.46
CA LEU A 234 6.11 -2.51 -13.38
C LEU A 234 7.56 -3.01 -13.35
N ASN A 235 7.81 -4.24 -13.83
CA ASN A 235 9.17 -4.79 -13.96
C ASN A 235 9.99 -4.09 -15.04
N MET A 236 9.35 -3.63 -16.13
CA MET A 236 10.02 -2.91 -17.22
C MET A 236 10.38 -1.46 -16.85
N ASN A 237 9.84 -0.94 -15.74
CA ASN A 237 9.74 0.50 -15.49
C ASN A 237 9.99 0.89 -14.03
N LYS A 238 11.05 0.34 -13.41
CA LYS A 238 11.55 0.88 -12.13
C LYS A 238 11.87 2.39 -12.21
N GLN A 239 12.12 2.91 -13.41
CA GLN A 239 12.39 4.32 -13.68
C GLN A 239 11.14 5.13 -14.10
N TYR A 240 10.18 4.51 -14.81
CA TYR A 240 9.06 5.21 -15.45
C TYR A 240 7.80 5.38 -14.58
N ILE A 241 7.65 4.57 -13.51
CA ILE A 241 6.54 4.77 -12.55
C ILE A 241 6.69 6.12 -11.83
N TYR A 242 7.93 6.53 -11.58
CA TYR A 242 8.25 7.87 -11.08
C TYR A 242 7.95 8.96 -12.12
N GLU A 243 8.21 8.72 -13.40
CA GLU A 243 7.96 9.68 -14.49
C GLU A 243 6.47 9.86 -14.82
N LYS A 244 5.65 8.82 -14.72
CA LYS A 244 4.20 8.95 -15.02
C LYS A 244 3.39 9.67 -13.94
N MET A 245 3.91 9.74 -12.71
CA MET A 245 3.39 10.68 -11.69
C MET A 245 3.81 12.14 -11.96
N GLN A 246 4.85 12.38 -12.77
CA GLN A 246 5.23 13.74 -13.20
C GLN A 246 4.30 14.27 -14.29
N SER A 247 3.77 13.42 -15.18
CA SER A 247 2.95 13.86 -16.33
C SER A 247 1.46 14.12 -16.00
N ILE A 248 1.04 14.05 -14.73
CA ILE A 248 -0.31 14.42 -14.28
C ILE A 248 -0.33 15.89 -13.78
N ASN A 249 0.83 16.52 -13.68
CA ASN A 249 1.00 17.93 -13.29
C ASN A 249 1.33 18.87 -14.45
N ASP A 250 1.14 18.44 -15.70
CA ASP A 250 0.99 19.32 -16.86
C ASP A 250 -0.50 19.37 -17.25
#